data_AF-A0A969BMR9-F1
#
_entry.id   AF-A0A969BMR9-F1
#
_cell.length_a   1.000
_cell.length_b   1.000
_cell.length_c   1.000
_cell.angle_alpha   90.00
_cell.angle_beta   90.00
_cell.angle_gamma   90.00
#
_symmetry.space_group_name_H-M   'P 1'
#
loop_
_entity.id
_entity.type
_entity.pdbx_description
1 polymer ?
#
loop_
_entity_poly.entity_id
_entity_poly.type
_entity_poly.pdbx_seq_one_letter_code
_entity_poly.pdbx_strand_id
1 'polypeptide(L)'
;MPSHFSPFHKADQPASLPSRDSTIENREQEVTNLLKSLQEDILKTDIVSLGMVRNLRVVDDYVYLRLYVGKHQQVLKERVQTLLSSLAGVKKNYVELCSIPGVRTTLAISSGKGGVGKSTTAVNLAVALHLQGAKVGLLDADVYGPNVPQMLGLGQAEVKVLDTPTGQRFVPLEAHGIKVMSVGLLAEPDHPLAWRGPVLHKIITQFIQEVEWGDLDYLLID
;
A
#
# COMPACT_ATOMS: atom_id res chain seq x y z
N MET A 1 29.82 3.24 -53.14
CA MET A 1 28.74 2.25 -52.92
C MET A 1 28.82 1.76 -51.48
N PRO A 2 27.69 1.55 -50.79
CA PRO A 2 26.75 2.53 -50.28
C PRO A 2 26.97 2.82 -48.78
N SER A 3 26.56 4.01 -48.36
CA SER A 3 26.43 4.43 -46.95
C SER A 3 25.37 3.56 -46.24
N HIS A 4 25.81 2.76 -45.27
CA HIS A 4 24.89 2.10 -44.33
C HIS A 4 24.27 3.15 -43.40
N PHE A 5 23.04 3.57 -43.70
CA PHE A 5 22.19 4.27 -42.75
C PHE A 5 21.62 3.25 -41.76
N SER A 6 21.78 3.55 -40.48
CA SER A 6 21.12 2.83 -39.38
C SER A 6 19.59 2.99 -39.52
N PRO A 7 18.80 1.91 -39.43
CA PRO A 7 17.34 1.95 -39.54
C PRO A 7 16.65 2.58 -38.32
N PHE A 8 17.40 2.98 -37.29
CA PHE A 8 16.88 3.69 -36.14
C PHE A 8 16.76 5.19 -36.43
N HIS A 9 15.84 5.52 -37.33
CA HIS A 9 15.27 6.87 -37.36
C HIS A 9 14.63 7.14 -36.00
N LYS A 10 14.85 8.36 -35.50
CA LYS A 10 14.27 8.91 -34.27
C LYS A 10 12.86 8.37 -34.07
N ALA A 11 12.70 7.47 -33.10
CA ALA A 11 11.39 7.30 -32.48
C ALA A 11 11.00 8.68 -31.98
N ASP A 12 9.82 9.14 -32.40
CA ASP A 12 9.23 10.38 -31.95
C ASP A 12 9.49 10.54 -30.45
N GLN A 13 10.09 11.68 -30.10
CA GLN A 13 10.13 12.11 -28.70
C GLN A 13 8.71 11.93 -28.16
N PRO A 14 8.50 11.27 -27.01
CA PRO A 14 7.16 11.19 -26.44
C PRO A 14 6.66 12.63 -26.38
N ALA A 15 5.53 12.89 -27.06
CA ALA A 15 4.89 14.19 -27.03
C ALA A 15 4.87 14.64 -25.57
N SER A 16 5.53 15.76 -25.28
CA SER A 16 5.54 16.34 -23.94
C SER A 16 4.11 16.37 -23.45
N LEU A 17 3.83 15.69 -22.35
CA LEU A 17 2.53 15.78 -21.67
C LEU A 17 2.16 17.27 -21.62
N PRO A 18 0.94 17.66 -22.02
CA PRO A 18 0.56 19.06 -22.00
C PRO A 18 0.83 19.61 -20.60
N SER A 19 1.55 20.73 -20.54
CA SER A 19 1.81 21.44 -19.28
C SER A 19 0.46 21.66 -18.59
N ARG A 20 0.32 21.17 -17.36
CA ARG A 20 -0.90 21.37 -16.58
C ARG A 20 -1.15 22.87 -16.42
N ASP A 21 -2.41 23.27 -16.51
CA ASP A 21 -2.82 24.67 -16.34
C ASP A 21 -2.39 25.17 -14.96
N SER A 22 -1.62 26.26 -14.92
CA SER A 22 -1.05 26.81 -13.68
C SER A 22 -2.13 27.21 -12.66
N THR A 23 -3.34 27.52 -13.14
CA THR A 23 -4.50 27.81 -12.31
C THR A 23 -4.94 26.58 -11.50
N ILE A 24 -4.90 25.40 -12.12
CA ILE A 24 -5.27 24.12 -11.48
C ILE A 24 -4.20 23.71 -10.47
N GLU A 25 -2.92 23.84 -10.81
CA GLU A 25 -1.82 23.54 -9.88
C GLU A 25 -1.87 24.42 -8.63
N ASN A 26 -2.16 25.72 -8.79
CA ASN A 26 -2.35 26.63 -7.67
C ASN A 26 -3.53 26.21 -6.78
N ARG A 27 -4.61 25.71 -7.38
CA ARG A 27 -5.80 25.25 -6.65
C ARG A 27 -5.57 23.94 -5.90
N GLU A 28 -4.88 22.98 -6.50
CA GLU A 28 -4.46 21.75 -5.82
C GLU A 28 -3.54 22.05 -4.63
N GLN A 29 -2.65 23.03 -4.78
CA GLN A 29 -1.77 23.46 -3.69
C GLN A 29 -2.55 24.14 -2.55
N GLU A 30 -3.54 24.97 -2.86
CA GLU A 30 -4.45 25.56 -1.87
C GLU A 30 -5.19 24.49 -1.07
N VAL A 31 -5.79 23.51 -1.76
CA VAL A 31 -6.47 22.38 -1.13
C VAL A 31 -5.50 21.55 -0.28
N THR A 32 -4.29 21.30 -0.77
CA THR A 32 -3.25 20.58 -0.02
C THR A 32 -2.88 21.32 1.25
N ASN A 33 -2.69 22.64 1.19
CA ASN A 33 -2.37 23.45 2.36
C ASN A 33 -3.51 23.49 3.38
N LEU A 34 -4.76 23.52 2.91
CA LEU A 34 -5.92 23.40 3.79
C LEU A 34 -5.93 22.06 4.51
N LEU A 35 -5.72 20.95 3.79
CA LEU A 35 -5.71 19.61 4.38
C LEU A 35 -4.58 19.40 5.40
N LYS A 36 -3.45 20.10 5.27
CA LYS A 36 -2.37 20.10 6.27
C LYS A 36 -2.78 20.68 7.63
N SER A 37 -3.89 21.42 7.71
CA SER A 37 -4.42 21.89 9.00
C SER A 37 -5.08 20.76 9.81
N LEU A 38 -5.42 19.64 9.17
CA LEU A 38 -6.09 18.52 9.83
C LEU A 38 -5.08 17.54 10.40
N GLN A 39 -5.01 17.47 11.73
CA GLN A 39 -4.16 16.52 12.45
C GLN A 39 -4.86 15.17 12.70
N GLU A 40 -4.08 14.10 12.59
CA GLU A 40 -4.46 12.77 13.06
C GLU A 40 -4.36 12.70 14.60
N ASP A 41 -5.36 12.08 15.23
CA ASP A 41 -5.58 12.23 16.67
C ASP A 41 -4.56 11.48 17.53
N ILE A 42 -3.91 10.44 17.02
CA ILE A 42 -2.94 9.61 17.75
C ILE A 42 -1.51 10.11 17.49
N LEU A 43 -1.15 10.28 16.22
CA LEU A 43 0.21 10.65 15.78
C LEU A 43 0.47 12.15 15.85
N LYS A 44 -0.57 12.97 16.06
CA LYS A 44 -0.49 14.44 16.16
C LYS A 44 0.24 15.11 14.98
N THR A 45 0.24 14.43 13.84
CA THR A 45 0.86 14.87 12.59
C THR A 45 -0.25 15.07 11.56
N ASP A 46 -0.06 15.99 10.62
CA ASP A 46 -1.10 16.26 9.62
C ASP A 46 -1.27 15.10 8.63
N ILE A 47 -2.51 14.93 8.16
CA ILE A 47 -2.90 13.80 7.29
C ILE A 47 -2.19 13.80 5.93
N VAL A 48 -1.64 14.94 5.48
CA VAL A 48 -0.91 15.04 4.22
C VAL A 48 0.52 14.56 4.41
N SER A 49 1.21 15.02 5.46
CA SER A 49 2.57 14.59 5.80
C SER A 49 2.63 13.12 6.19
N LEU A 50 1.56 12.58 6.79
CA LEU A 50 1.40 11.14 7.01
C LEU A 50 1.14 10.34 5.72
N GLY A 51 0.97 11.01 4.58
CA GLY A 51 0.72 10.38 3.29
C GLY A 51 -0.65 9.72 3.16
N MET A 52 -1.60 10.07 4.04
CA MET A 52 -2.97 9.53 4.05
C MET A 52 -3.80 10.08 2.91
N VAL A 53 -3.52 11.30 2.45
CA VAL A 53 -4.15 11.92 1.27
C VAL A 53 -3.37 11.56 0.02
N ARG A 54 -4.02 10.93 -0.95
CA ARG A 54 -3.42 10.53 -2.23
C ARG A 54 -4.36 10.83 -3.39
N ASN A 55 -3.80 10.90 -4.60
CA ASN A 55 -4.56 11.13 -5.83
C ASN A 55 -5.49 12.35 -5.75
N LEU A 56 -5.05 13.40 -5.06
CA LEU A 56 -5.77 14.67 -5.03
C LEU A 56 -5.85 15.21 -6.47
N ARG A 57 -7.05 15.53 -6.91
CA ARG A 57 -7.32 16.17 -8.19
C ARG A 57 -8.39 17.23 -8.02
N VAL A 58 -8.17 18.38 -8.65
CA VAL A 58 -9.20 19.41 -8.79
C VAL A 58 -9.60 19.51 -10.26
N VAL A 59 -10.89 19.38 -10.53
CA VAL A 59 -11.46 19.53 -11.87
C VAL A 59 -12.63 20.50 -11.75
N ASP A 60 -12.48 21.67 -12.35
CA ASP A 60 -13.37 22.82 -12.13
C ASP A 60 -13.54 23.09 -10.62
N ASP A 61 -14.78 23.11 -10.13
CA ASP A 61 -15.12 23.32 -8.72
C ASP A 61 -15.25 22.01 -7.92
N TYR A 62 -14.77 20.89 -8.46
CA TYR A 62 -14.87 19.57 -7.83
C TYR A 62 -13.52 19.09 -7.32
N VAL A 63 -13.51 18.58 -6.09
CA VAL A 63 -12.31 18.01 -5.45
C VAL A 63 -12.46 16.50 -5.33
N TYR A 64 -11.45 15.76 -5.78
CA TYR A 64 -11.39 14.30 -5.68
C TYR A 64 -10.13 13.92 -4.91
N LEU A 65 -10.23 13.02 -3.93
CA LEU A 65 -9.06 12.46 -3.27
C LEU A 65 -9.33 11.05 -2.72
N ARG A 66 -8.25 10.31 -2.53
CA ARG A 66 -8.23 9.07 -1.77
C ARG A 66 -7.69 9.33 -0.37
N LEU A 67 -8.39 8.82 0.63
CA LEU A 67 -8.02 8.93 2.03
C LEU A 67 -7.74 7.53 2.59
N TYR A 68 -6.47 7.24 2.85
CA TYR A 68 -5.99 5.97 3.39
C TYR A 68 -6.09 5.99 4.91
N VAL A 69 -6.92 5.11 5.47
CA VAL A 69 -7.25 5.09 6.91
C VAL A 69 -7.41 3.65 7.41
N GLY A 70 -7.07 3.43 8.68
CA GLY A 70 -7.50 2.25 9.42
C GLY A 70 -8.96 2.36 9.88
N LYS A 71 -9.54 1.26 10.40
CA LYS A 71 -10.95 1.23 10.85
C LYS A 71 -11.27 2.33 11.88
N HIS A 72 -10.36 2.57 12.82
CA HIS A 72 -10.55 3.59 13.87
C HIS A 72 -10.44 5.04 13.37
N GLN A 73 -9.92 5.25 12.16
CA GLN A 73 -9.66 6.57 11.59
C GLN A 73 -10.72 6.99 10.56
N GLN A 74 -11.76 6.17 10.34
CA GLN A 74 -12.80 6.47 9.34
C GLN A 74 -13.53 7.80 9.58
N VAL A 75 -13.57 8.28 10.83
CA VAL A 75 -14.10 9.60 11.20
C VAL A 75 -13.37 10.77 10.51
N LEU A 76 -12.11 10.57 10.09
CA LEU A 76 -11.37 11.57 9.32
C LEU A 76 -12.03 11.89 7.99
N LYS A 77 -12.83 10.97 7.42
CA LYS A 77 -13.57 11.23 6.19
C LYS A 77 -14.47 12.45 6.34
N GLU A 78 -15.34 12.44 7.35
CA GLU A 78 -16.31 13.52 7.59
C GLU A 78 -15.60 14.84 7.89
N ARG A 79 -14.50 14.79 8.64
CA ARG A 79 -13.65 15.95 8.94
C ARG A 79 -13.05 16.54 7.66
N VAL A 80 -12.50 15.71 6.78
CA VAL A 80 -11.96 16.14 5.47
C VAL A 80 -13.06 16.73 4.61
N GLN A 81 -14.21 16.06 4.49
CA GLN A 81 -15.32 16.54 3.66
C GLN A 81 -15.87 17.88 4.16
N THR A 82 -16.00 18.05 5.47
CA THR A 82 -16.43 19.32 6.08
C THR A 82 -15.44 20.43 5.79
N LEU A 83 -14.14 20.17 5.98
CA LEU A 83 -13.08 21.12 5.72
C LEU A 83 -13.05 21.56 4.24
N LEU A 84 -13.12 20.60 3.31
CA LEU A 84 -13.15 20.90 1.87
C LEU A 84 -14.41 21.68 1.45
N SER A 85 -15.55 21.42 2.08
CA SER A 85 -16.81 22.13 1.78
C SER A 85 -16.81 23.57 2.27
N SER A 86 -15.92 23.91 3.22
CA SER A 86 -15.75 25.29 3.71
C SER A 86 -14.90 26.17 2.77
N LEU A 87 -14.19 25.56 1.81
CA LEU A 87 -13.34 26.26 0.88
C LEU A 87 -14.18 26.96 -0.21
N ALA A 88 -14.04 28.27 -0.33
CA ALA A 88 -14.75 29.06 -1.33
C ALA A 88 -14.42 28.56 -2.74
N GLY A 89 -15.44 28.34 -3.58
CA GLY A 89 -15.29 27.81 -4.94
C GLY A 89 -15.17 26.29 -5.02
N VAL A 90 -15.44 25.54 -3.93
CA VAL A 90 -15.65 24.09 -4.00
C VAL A 90 -17.15 23.82 -4.03
N LYS A 91 -17.65 23.33 -5.15
CA LYS A 91 -19.06 22.95 -5.31
C LYS A 91 -19.37 21.61 -4.65
N LYS A 92 -18.45 20.64 -4.78
CA LYS A 92 -18.59 19.30 -4.21
C LYS A 92 -17.24 18.61 -4.08
N ASN A 93 -17.12 17.74 -3.08
CA ASN A 93 -15.94 16.89 -2.88
C ASN A 93 -16.31 15.40 -2.90
N TYR A 94 -15.37 14.59 -3.36
CA TYR A 94 -15.45 13.14 -3.42
C TYR A 94 -14.23 12.55 -2.70
N VAL A 95 -14.48 12.05 -1.50
CA VAL A 95 -13.46 11.40 -0.65
C VAL A 95 -13.70 9.90 -0.66
N GLU A 96 -12.83 9.17 -1.36
CA GLU A 96 -12.80 7.71 -1.38
C GLU A 96 -12.00 7.21 -0.17
N LEU A 97 -12.61 6.39 0.70
CA LEU A 97 -11.87 5.74 1.78
C LEU A 97 -11.13 4.52 1.22
N CYS A 98 -9.83 4.46 1.47
CA CYS A 98 -8.99 3.35 1.09
C CYS A 98 -8.52 2.62 2.36
N SER A 99 -8.85 1.33 2.44
CA SER A 99 -8.43 0.43 3.52
C SER A 99 -8.21 -0.97 2.96
N ILE A 100 -7.58 -1.85 3.74
CA ILE A 100 -7.39 -3.24 3.34
C ILE A 100 -8.69 -4.00 3.65
N PRO A 101 -9.36 -4.60 2.65
CA PRO A 101 -10.62 -5.31 2.87
C PRO A 101 -10.49 -6.42 3.92
N GLY A 102 -11.48 -6.54 4.81
CA GLY A 102 -11.49 -7.56 5.87
C GLY A 102 -10.53 -7.31 7.04
N VAL A 103 -9.63 -6.33 6.94
CA VAL A 103 -8.62 -6.05 7.98
C VAL A 103 -9.06 -4.88 8.85
N ARG A 104 -9.13 -5.10 10.17
CA ARG A 104 -9.47 -4.04 11.14
C ARG A 104 -8.32 -3.08 11.38
N THR A 105 -7.13 -3.61 11.67
CA THR A 105 -5.94 -2.82 12.01
C THR A 105 -4.72 -3.36 11.27
N THR A 106 -3.94 -2.46 10.68
CA THR A 106 -2.67 -2.79 10.03
C THR A 106 -1.53 -2.22 10.86
N LEU A 107 -0.51 -3.03 11.15
CA LEU A 107 0.66 -2.65 11.93
C LEU A 107 1.91 -2.89 11.07
N ALA A 108 2.53 -1.81 10.62
CA ALA A 108 3.83 -1.88 9.94
C ALA A 108 4.94 -1.91 10.98
N ILE A 109 5.84 -2.90 10.86
CA ILE A 109 6.99 -3.09 11.72
C ILE A 109 8.20 -2.72 10.89
N SER A 110 8.95 -1.71 11.34
CA SER A 110 10.07 -1.17 10.58
C SER A 110 11.31 -1.06 11.45
N SER A 111 12.48 -1.06 10.82
CA SER A 111 13.76 -0.89 11.47
C SER A 111 14.66 0.02 10.65
N GLY A 112 15.42 0.89 11.31
CA GLY A 112 16.40 1.76 10.64
C GLY A 112 17.70 1.05 10.21
N LYS A 113 17.90 -0.22 10.60
CA LYS A 113 19.11 -1.01 10.34
C LYS A 113 18.77 -2.50 10.18
N GLY A 114 19.50 -3.20 9.32
CA GLY A 114 19.40 -4.66 9.19
C GLY A 114 19.93 -5.39 10.43
N GLY A 115 19.41 -6.59 10.70
CA GLY A 115 19.90 -7.47 11.77
C GLY A 115 19.45 -7.13 13.19
N VAL A 116 18.55 -6.15 13.38
CA VAL A 116 18.05 -5.77 14.72
C VAL A 116 16.94 -6.67 15.27
N GLY A 117 16.54 -7.72 14.53
CA GLY A 117 15.47 -8.63 14.92
C GLY A 117 14.05 -8.14 14.57
N LYS A 118 13.90 -7.37 13.47
CA LYS A 118 12.60 -6.91 12.94
C LYS A 118 11.62 -8.08 12.73
N SER A 119 12.00 -9.04 11.89
CA SER A 119 11.19 -10.24 11.59
C SER A 119 10.92 -11.10 12.83
N THR A 120 11.90 -11.22 13.72
CA THR A 120 11.72 -11.89 15.03
C THR A 120 10.65 -11.22 15.86
N THR A 121 10.66 -9.88 15.92
CA THR A 121 9.65 -9.11 16.63
C THR A 121 8.29 -9.26 15.96
N ALA A 122 8.22 -9.19 14.63
CA ALA A 122 6.99 -9.34 13.86
C ALA A 122 6.31 -10.70 14.07
N VAL A 123 7.07 -11.79 13.94
CA VAL A 123 6.59 -13.15 14.15
C VAL A 123 6.10 -13.35 15.59
N ASN A 124 6.89 -12.95 16.59
CA ASN A 124 6.49 -13.13 17.99
C ASN A 124 5.28 -12.27 18.36
N LEU A 125 5.18 -11.05 17.83
CA LEU A 125 3.99 -10.21 18.05
C LEU A 125 2.74 -10.83 17.40
N ALA A 126 2.86 -11.37 16.19
CA ALA A 126 1.75 -12.05 15.50
C ALA A 126 1.24 -13.24 16.32
N VAL A 127 2.15 -14.10 16.78
CA VAL A 127 1.82 -15.26 17.61
C VAL A 127 1.22 -14.83 18.94
N ALA A 128 1.79 -13.80 19.61
CA ALA A 128 1.26 -13.31 20.88
C ALA A 128 -0.17 -12.76 20.74
N LEU A 129 -0.47 -11.98 19.69
CA LEU A 129 -1.81 -11.50 19.40
C LEU A 129 -2.80 -12.65 19.13
N HIS A 130 -2.36 -13.66 18.38
CA HIS A 130 -3.18 -14.85 18.15
C HIS A 130 -3.48 -15.62 19.44
N LEU A 131 -2.49 -15.79 20.32
CA LEU A 131 -2.66 -16.43 21.63
C LEU A 131 -3.61 -15.64 22.56
N GLN A 132 -3.81 -14.35 22.32
CA GLN A 132 -4.83 -13.51 22.98
C GLN A 132 -6.22 -13.62 22.32
N GLY A 133 -6.38 -14.49 21.33
CA GLY A 133 -7.65 -14.75 20.64
C GLY A 133 -7.90 -13.89 19.40
N ALA A 134 -6.93 -13.10 18.93
CA ALA A 134 -7.08 -12.30 17.74
C ALA A 134 -6.93 -13.12 16.44
N LYS A 135 -7.64 -12.72 15.39
CA LYS A 135 -7.40 -13.18 14.02
C LYS A 135 -6.25 -12.39 13.41
N VAL A 136 -5.15 -13.05 13.08
CA VAL A 136 -3.89 -12.39 12.70
C VAL A 136 -3.40 -12.85 11.33
N GLY A 137 -3.00 -11.88 10.52
CA GLY A 137 -2.21 -12.08 9.32
C GLY A 137 -0.81 -11.48 9.48
N LEU A 138 0.17 -12.09 8.82
CA LEU A 138 1.55 -11.63 8.74
C LEU A 138 1.99 -11.59 7.27
N LEU A 139 2.32 -10.39 6.79
CA LEU A 139 2.88 -10.15 5.49
C LEU A 139 4.38 -9.84 5.63
N ASP A 140 5.22 -10.69 5.07
CA ASP A 140 6.66 -10.48 4.97
C ASP A 140 6.98 -9.75 3.66
N ALA A 141 7.32 -8.47 3.80
CA ALA A 141 7.66 -7.57 2.70
C ALA A 141 9.19 -7.37 2.56
N ASP A 142 10.02 -8.11 3.32
CA ASP A 142 11.48 -8.05 3.22
C ASP A 142 11.99 -8.91 2.06
N VAL A 143 12.20 -8.27 0.90
CA VAL A 143 12.66 -8.94 -0.32
C VAL A 143 14.09 -9.47 -0.23
N TYR A 144 14.94 -8.80 0.55
CA TYR A 144 16.38 -9.09 0.56
C TYR A 144 16.74 -10.18 1.56
N GLY A 145 15.86 -10.45 2.52
CA GLY A 145 16.02 -11.53 3.47
C GLY A 145 14.67 -11.99 4.03
N PRO A 146 13.78 -12.57 3.21
CA PRO A 146 12.49 -13.05 3.67
C PRO A 146 12.68 -14.25 4.58
N ASN A 147 12.62 -14.04 5.89
CA ASN A 147 12.90 -15.06 6.89
C ASN A 147 11.63 -15.63 7.52
N VAL A 148 10.49 -14.96 7.36
CA VAL A 148 9.24 -15.31 8.06
C VAL A 148 8.78 -16.74 7.77
N PRO A 149 8.77 -17.24 6.51
CA PRO A 149 8.38 -18.63 6.25
C PRO A 149 9.27 -19.64 7.00
N GLN A 150 10.58 -19.41 7.03
CA GLN A 150 11.51 -20.29 7.73
C GLN A 150 11.29 -20.25 9.26
N MET A 151 11.08 -19.06 9.82
CA MET A 151 10.83 -18.87 11.26
C MET A 151 9.55 -19.56 11.74
N LEU A 152 8.56 -19.69 10.86
CA LEU A 152 7.28 -20.35 11.14
C LEU A 152 7.27 -21.83 10.74
N GLY A 153 8.41 -22.38 10.31
CA GLY A 153 8.51 -23.79 9.89
C GLY A 153 7.77 -24.12 8.59
N LEU A 154 7.45 -23.11 7.77
CA LEU A 154 6.74 -23.28 6.49
C LEU A 154 7.67 -23.73 5.35
N GLY A 155 8.99 -23.55 5.47
CA GLY A 155 9.96 -24.01 4.48
C GLY A 155 9.66 -23.48 3.07
N GLN A 156 9.64 -24.39 2.07
CA GLN A 156 9.30 -24.10 0.68
C GLN A 156 7.82 -24.42 0.37
N ALA A 157 6.91 -24.03 1.27
CA ALA A 157 5.49 -24.21 1.02
C ALA A 157 5.03 -23.43 -0.23
N GLU A 158 4.24 -24.10 -1.07
CA GLU A 158 3.71 -23.48 -2.29
C GLU A 158 2.49 -22.62 -2.00
N VAL A 159 2.49 -21.39 -2.51
CA VAL A 159 1.32 -20.51 -2.48
C VAL A 159 0.32 -20.96 -3.54
N LYS A 160 -0.89 -21.29 -3.12
CA LYS A 160 -1.98 -21.63 -4.03
C LYS A 160 -2.66 -20.37 -4.56
N VAL A 161 -3.12 -20.42 -5.80
CA VAL A 161 -3.95 -19.39 -6.42
C VAL A 161 -5.34 -19.95 -6.67
N LEU A 162 -6.37 -19.19 -6.34
CA LEU A 162 -7.77 -19.53 -6.59
C LEU A 162 -8.33 -18.61 -7.68
N ASP A 163 -9.05 -19.19 -8.64
CA ASP A 163 -9.88 -18.42 -9.55
C ASP A 163 -11.19 -18.03 -8.84
N THR A 164 -11.40 -16.73 -8.64
CA THR A 164 -12.65 -16.18 -8.09
C THR A 164 -13.43 -15.45 -9.19
N PRO A 165 -14.74 -15.18 -9.01
CA PRO A 165 -15.51 -14.35 -9.95
C PRO A 165 -14.92 -12.94 -10.14
N THR A 166 -14.08 -12.48 -9.21
CA THR A 166 -13.42 -11.16 -9.24
C THR A 166 -11.99 -11.20 -9.77
N GLY A 167 -11.50 -12.36 -10.21
CA GLY A 167 -10.12 -12.58 -10.66
C GLY A 167 -9.37 -13.58 -9.79
N GLN A 168 -8.06 -13.68 -10.01
CA GLN A 168 -7.19 -14.60 -9.28
C GLN A 168 -6.83 -14.05 -7.90
N ARG A 169 -6.81 -14.94 -6.91
CA ARG A 169 -6.54 -14.61 -5.51
C ARG A 169 -5.52 -15.56 -4.92
N PHE A 170 -4.60 -15.04 -4.10
CA PHE A 170 -3.61 -15.85 -3.39
C PHE A 170 -4.22 -16.43 -2.10
N VAL A 171 -4.03 -17.72 -1.85
CA VAL A 171 -4.37 -18.35 -0.58
C VAL A 171 -3.19 -18.16 0.37
N PRO A 172 -3.36 -17.45 1.50
CA PRO A 172 -2.28 -17.35 2.47
C PRO A 172 -1.98 -18.72 3.09
N LEU A 173 -0.71 -18.95 3.39
CA LEU A 173 -0.32 -20.11 4.21
C LEU A 173 -0.84 -19.92 5.63
N GLU A 174 -0.89 -21.00 6.39
CA GLU A 174 -1.26 -20.94 7.81
C GLU A 174 -0.21 -21.68 8.63
N ALA A 175 0.30 -21.01 9.67
CA ALA A 175 1.21 -21.60 10.64
C ALA A 175 0.85 -21.04 12.02
N HIS A 176 0.85 -21.87 13.06
CA HIS A 176 0.57 -21.42 14.43
C HIS A 176 -0.73 -20.60 14.58
N GLY A 177 -1.75 -20.88 13.75
CA GLY A 177 -3.03 -20.16 13.73
C GLY A 177 -2.97 -18.75 13.15
N ILE A 178 -1.86 -18.35 12.52
CA ILE A 178 -1.71 -17.07 11.81
C ILE A 178 -1.66 -17.31 10.30
N LYS A 179 -2.30 -16.41 9.54
CA LYS A 179 -2.22 -16.37 8.08
C LYS A 179 -0.92 -15.71 7.64
N VAL A 180 -0.22 -16.27 6.66
CA VAL A 180 1.12 -15.83 6.26
C VAL A 180 1.20 -15.67 4.75
N MET A 181 1.77 -14.55 4.31
CA MET A 181 2.21 -14.35 2.93
C MET A 181 3.62 -13.75 2.97
N SER A 182 4.50 -14.19 2.08
CA SER A 182 5.87 -13.69 2.00
C SER A 182 6.31 -13.58 0.55
N VAL A 183 7.03 -12.51 0.25
CA VAL A 183 7.75 -12.35 -1.03
C VAL A 183 8.73 -13.49 -1.28
N GLY A 184 9.29 -14.09 -0.22
CA GLY A 184 10.20 -15.22 -0.30
C GLY A 184 9.59 -16.51 -0.84
N LEU A 185 8.24 -16.62 -0.82
CA LEU A 185 7.54 -17.79 -1.35
C LEU A 185 7.30 -17.71 -2.87
N LEU A 186 7.49 -16.53 -3.48
CA LEU A 186 7.40 -16.34 -4.93
C LEU A 186 8.76 -16.44 -5.64
N ALA A 187 9.85 -16.44 -4.88
CA ALA A 187 11.20 -16.54 -5.42
C ALA A 187 11.56 -18.00 -5.66
N GLU A 188 11.83 -18.38 -6.91
CA GLU A 188 12.42 -19.68 -7.20
C GLU A 188 13.86 -19.71 -6.64
N PRO A 189 14.26 -20.77 -5.91
CA PRO A 189 15.59 -20.86 -5.26
C PRO A 189 16.77 -20.61 -6.22
N ASP A 190 16.62 -20.99 -7.49
CA ASP A 190 17.68 -20.95 -8.49
C ASP A 190 17.60 -19.72 -9.43
N HIS A 191 16.55 -18.90 -9.30
CA HIS A 191 16.36 -17.70 -10.12
C HIS A 191 16.13 -16.48 -9.23
N PRO A 192 17.19 -15.85 -8.72
CA PRO A 192 17.08 -14.58 -8.01
C PRO A 192 16.49 -13.54 -8.96
N LEU A 193 15.19 -13.28 -8.82
CA LEU A 193 14.51 -12.23 -9.55
C LEU A 193 15.18 -10.89 -9.19
N ALA A 194 15.62 -10.15 -10.21
CA ALA A 194 16.08 -8.79 -10.02
C ALA A 194 14.86 -7.90 -9.71
N TRP A 195 14.42 -7.93 -8.46
CA TRP A 195 13.28 -7.18 -7.95
C TRP A 195 13.59 -5.68 -7.99
N ARG A 196 13.27 -5.01 -9.09
CA ARG A 196 13.33 -3.55 -9.18
C ARG A 196 12.21 -2.95 -8.34
N GLY A 197 12.42 -1.75 -7.78
CA GLY A 197 11.44 -1.05 -6.92
C GLY A 197 9.99 -1.06 -7.43
N PRO A 198 9.71 -0.81 -8.73
CA PRO A 198 8.36 -0.89 -9.26
C PRO A 198 7.71 -2.28 -9.18
N VAL A 199 8.50 -3.36 -9.36
CA VAL A 199 8.01 -4.74 -9.26
C VAL A 199 7.68 -5.08 -7.81
N LEU A 200 8.56 -4.70 -6.88
CA LEU A 200 8.30 -4.88 -5.45
C LEU A 200 7.05 -4.14 -5.00
N HIS A 201 6.91 -2.87 -5.37
CA HIS A 201 5.74 -2.09 -5.02
C HIS A 201 4.45 -2.73 -5.55
N LYS A 202 4.48 -3.24 -6.79
CA LYS A 202 3.37 -3.99 -7.37
C LYS A 202 3.03 -5.23 -6.55
N ILE A 203 4.01 -6.05 -6.17
CA ILE A 203 3.78 -7.28 -5.40
C ILE A 203 3.22 -7.01 -4.02
N ILE A 204 3.79 -6.06 -3.27
CA ILE A 204 3.25 -5.71 -1.94
C ILE A 204 1.81 -5.22 -2.07
N THR A 205 1.52 -4.41 -3.09
CA THR A 205 0.16 -3.94 -3.36
C THR A 205 -0.78 -5.12 -3.68
N GLN A 206 -0.34 -6.07 -4.51
CA GLN A 206 -1.09 -7.29 -4.80
C GLN A 206 -1.28 -8.14 -3.54
N PHE A 207 -0.28 -8.30 -2.68
CA PHE A 207 -0.45 -9.04 -1.44
C PHE A 207 -1.42 -8.39 -0.47
N ILE A 208 -1.46 -7.07 -0.42
CA ILE A 208 -2.44 -6.34 0.37
C ILE A 208 -3.86 -6.52 -0.19
N GLN A 209 -4.01 -6.55 -1.52
CA GLN A 209 -5.34 -6.47 -2.17
C GLN A 209 -5.91 -7.81 -2.64
N GLU A 210 -5.07 -8.75 -3.02
CA GLU A 210 -5.37 -9.97 -3.79
C GLU A 210 -5.15 -11.26 -2.98
N VAL A 211 -4.65 -11.17 -1.74
CA VAL A 211 -4.59 -12.31 -0.81
C VAL A 211 -5.93 -12.48 -0.08
N GLU A 212 -6.37 -13.72 0.08
CA GLU A 212 -7.56 -14.10 0.85
C GLU A 212 -7.31 -14.04 2.38
N TRP A 213 -7.02 -12.82 2.86
CA TRP A 213 -6.85 -12.55 4.29
C TRP A 213 -8.10 -12.89 5.10
N GLY A 214 -9.29 -12.80 4.51
CA GLY A 214 -10.56 -12.92 5.22
C GLY A 214 -10.70 -11.83 6.29
N ASP A 215 -11.44 -12.11 7.35
CA ASP A 215 -11.58 -11.18 8.48
C ASP A 215 -10.39 -11.28 9.43
N LEU A 216 -9.61 -10.21 9.53
CA LEU A 216 -8.49 -10.07 10.44
C LEU A 216 -8.73 -8.95 11.46
N ASP A 217 -8.37 -9.21 12.71
CA ASP A 217 -8.23 -8.15 13.71
C ASP A 217 -6.93 -7.37 13.46
N TYR A 218 -5.86 -8.07 13.09
CA TYR A 218 -4.55 -7.47 12.80
C TYR A 218 -3.91 -8.05 11.54
N LEU A 219 -3.40 -7.18 10.67
CA LEU A 219 -2.43 -7.53 9.63
C LEU A 219 -1.10 -6.86 9.98
N LEU A 220 -0.10 -7.67 10.31
CA LEU A 220 1.26 -7.21 10.56
C LEU A 220 2.02 -7.21 9.25
N ILE A 221 2.79 -6.17 8.98
CA ILE A 221 3.67 -6.06 7.83
C ILE A 221 5.09 -5.97 8.36
N ASP A 222 5.89 -7.00 8.08
CA ASP A 222 7.33 -7.06 8.35
C ASP A 222 8.13 -6.44 7.21
#